data_AF-A8MSF9-F1
#
_entry.id   AF-A8MSF9-F1
#
_cell.length_a   1.000
_cell.length_b   1.000
_cell.length_c   1.000
_cell.angle_alpha   90.00
_cell.angle_beta   90.00
_cell.angle_gamma   90.00
#
_symmetry.space_group_name_H-M   'P 1'
#
loop_
_entity.id
_entity.type
_entity.pdbx_description
1 polymer ?
#
loop_
_entity_poly.entity_id
_entity_poly.type
_entity_poly.pdbx_seq_one_letter_code
_entity_poly.pdbx_strand_id
1 'polypeptide(L)'
;MQLFPVMLATLCIVLQLLIGSSALATTNRHVSNSHWLPAVATWYGSPNGDGSDGGACGYGTLVDVKPLHARVGAVNPILFKNGEGCGACYKVRCLDKSICSRRAVTVIITDECPGCSKTSTHFDLSGAVFGRLAIAGESGPLRNRGLIPVIYRRGKNIAFHVNEGSTDFWLSLLVEFEDGEGDIGSMHIRQAGAREWLEMKHVWGANWCIIGGPLKGPFSIKLTTLSAGKTLSATDVVPRNWAPKATYSSRLNFSPVL
;
A
#
# COMPACT_ATOMS: atom_id res chain seq x y z
N MET A 1 29.25 -74.59 -7.47
CA MET A 1 27.93 -74.21 -6.90
C MET A 1 28.10 -73.06 -5.90
N GLN A 2 28.35 -71.85 -6.39
CA GLN A 2 28.52 -70.63 -5.57
C GLN A 2 28.11 -69.41 -6.43
N LEU A 3 26.82 -69.31 -6.79
CA LEU A 3 26.32 -68.17 -7.59
C LEU A 3 24.97 -67.61 -7.11
N PHE A 4 24.37 -68.18 -6.06
CA PHE A 4 23.05 -67.76 -5.58
C PHE A 4 22.99 -66.59 -4.58
N PRO A 5 23.99 -66.30 -3.71
CA PRO A 5 23.81 -65.24 -2.71
C PRO A 5 24.13 -63.83 -3.22
N VAL A 6 24.88 -63.70 -4.32
CA VAL A 6 25.29 -62.38 -4.85
C VAL A 6 24.17 -61.70 -5.63
N MET A 7 23.28 -62.48 -6.25
CA MET A 7 22.22 -61.93 -7.10
C MET A 7 21.01 -61.39 -6.30
N LEU A 8 20.80 -61.86 -5.06
CA LEU A 8 19.75 -61.33 -4.19
C LEU A 8 20.15 -60.00 -3.53
N ALA A 9 21.43 -59.84 -3.18
CA ALA A 9 21.94 -58.63 -2.54
C ALA A 9 21.96 -57.43 -3.51
N THR A 10 22.25 -57.66 -4.79
CA THR A 10 22.22 -56.60 -5.81
C THR A 10 20.79 -56.16 -6.16
N LEU A 11 19.81 -57.06 -6.12
CA LEU A 11 18.41 -56.71 -6.39
C LEU A 11 17.81 -55.79 -5.30
N CYS A 12 18.18 -55.98 -4.02
CA CYS A 12 17.75 -55.11 -2.93
C CYS A 12 18.35 -53.70 -2.99
N ILE A 13 19.62 -53.57 -3.41
CA ILE A 13 20.28 -52.25 -3.51
C ILE A 13 19.71 -51.43 -4.68
N VAL A 14 19.38 -52.08 -5.80
CA VAL A 14 18.73 -51.41 -6.94
C VAL A 14 17.30 -50.99 -6.61
N LEU A 15 16.55 -51.77 -5.81
CA LEU A 15 15.21 -51.39 -5.37
C LEU A 15 15.23 -50.21 -4.37
N GLN A 16 16.26 -50.10 -3.53
CA GLN A 16 16.45 -48.96 -2.62
C GLN A 16 16.92 -47.68 -3.33
N LEU A 17 17.59 -47.79 -4.49
CA LEU A 17 17.96 -46.65 -5.34
C LEU A 17 16.84 -46.18 -6.27
N LEU A 18 15.81 -47.00 -6.50
CA LEU A 18 14.61 -46.66 -7.29
C LEU A 18 13.49 -46.02 -6.46
N ILE A 19 13.58 -46.04 -5.14
CA ILE A 19 12.78 -45.16 -4.25
C ILE A 19 13.51 -43.81 -4.20
N GLY A 20 13.72 -43.24 -5.38
CA GLY A 20 14.30 -41.92 -5.56
C GLY A 20 13.44 -40.90 -4.83
N SER A 21 14.12 -40.11 -3.99
CA SER A 21 13.61 -38.99 -3.21
C SER A 21 12.56 -38.17 -3.97
N SER A 22 11.28 -38.48 -3.75
CA SER A 22 10.20 -37.54 -3.99
C SER A 22 10.22 -36.51 -2.88
N ALA A 23 11.26 -35.66 -2.91
CA ALA A 23 11.19 -34.37 -2.26
C ALA A 23 9.99 -33.66 -2.90
N LEU A 24 8.87 -33.59 -2.18
CA LEU A 24 7.85 -32.61 -2.48
C LEU A 24 8.58 -31.27 -2.46
N ALA A 25 8.90 -30.76 -3.65
CA ALA A 25 9.10 -29.36 -3.82
C ALA A 25 7.76 -28.73 -3.44
N THR A 26 7.60 -28.41 -2.16
CA THR A 26 6.70 -27.35 -1.71
C THR A 26 7.21 -26.13 -2.45
N THR A 27 6.68 -25.94 -3.66
CA THR A 27 6.57 -24.62 -4.23
C THR A 27 5.77 -23.87 -3.19
N ASN A 28 6.48 -23.15 -2.33
CA ASN A 28 5.88 -22.15 -1.49
C ASN A 28 5.43 -21.08 -2.49
N ARG A 29 4.30 -21.35 -3.15
CA ARG A 29 3.52 -20.33 -3.82
C ARG A 29 3.14 -19.42 -2.68
N HIS A 30 4.00 -18.44 -2.43
CA HIS A 30 3.71 -17.32 -1.56
C HIS A 30 2.64 -16.51 -2.28
N VAL A 31 1.44 -17.07 -2.32
CA VAL A 31 0.22 -16.30 -2.43
C VAL A 31 0.31 -15.40 -1.22
N SER A 32 0.62 -14.12 -1.44
CA SER A 32 0.46 -13.09 -0.42
C SER A 32 -1.02 -13.03 -0.08
N ASN A 33 -1.44 -13.98 0.75
CA ASN A 33 -2.74 -14.01 1.35
C ASN A 33 -2.69 -12.80 2.28
N SER A 34 -3.23 -11.67 1.82
CA SER A 34 -3.27 -10.43 2.59
C SER A 34 -4.17 -10.70 3.80
N HIS A 35 -3.60 -11.29 4.84
CA HIS A 35 -4.29 -11.60 6.06
C HIS A 35 -4.69 -10.27 6.67
N TRP A 36 -6.00 -10.11 6.86
CA TRP A 36 -6.53 -8.99 7.60
C TRP A 36 -6.04 -9.12 9.05
N LEU A 37 -5.46 -8.05 9.56
CA LEU A 37 -4.94 -7.97 10.92
C LEU A 37 -5.94 -7.25 11.82
N PRO A 38 -6.08 -7.66 13.10
CA PRO A 38 -6.95 -6.98 14.05
C PRO A 38 -6.40 -5.60 14.42
N ALA A 39 -7.29 -4.63 14.60
CA ALA A 39 -6.98 -3.31 15.13
C ALA A 39 -8.21 -2.70 15.82
N VAL A 40 -8.03 -1.54 16.43
CA VAL A 40 -9.13 -0.69 16.87
C VAL A 40 -9.11 0.62 16.09
N ALA A 41 -10.26 1.27 16.00
CA ALA A 41 -10.35 2.60 15.42
C ALA A 41 -11.16 3.56 16.29
N THR A 42 -10.67 4.78 16.38
CA THR A 42 -11.40 5.99 16.82
C THR A 42 -11.47 6.98 15.67
N TRP A 43 -11.97 8.19 15.94
CA TRP A 43 -11.95 9.27 14.98
C TRP A 43 -11.75 10.64 15.63
N TYR A 44 -11.27 11.59 14.82
CA TYR A 44 -11.01 12.96 15.24
C TYR A 44 -11.44 13.98 14.18
N GLY A 45 -11.41 15.26 14.57
CA GLY A 45 -11.80 16.39 13.73
C GLY A 45 -13.31 16.51 13.52
N SER A 46 -13.71 17.13 12.42
CA SER A 46 -15.13 17.31 12.10
C SER A 46 -15.79 15.99 11.66
N PRO A 47 -17.08 15.75 11.96
CA PRO A 47 -17.76 14.48 11.65
C PRO A 47 -17.70 14.03 10.19
N ASN A 48 -17.66 14.98 9.25
CA ASN A 48 -17.52 14.73 7.81
C ASN A 48 -16.23 15.36 7.24
N GLY A 49 -15.29 15.73 8.11
CA GLY A 49 -14.06 16.41 7.73
C GLY A 49 -12.90 15.46 7.46
N ASP A 50 -11.78 16.09 7.19
CA ASP A 50 -10.48 15.59 6.75
C ASP A 50 -9.47 15.40 7.88
N GLY A 51 -9.92 15.35 9.14
CA GLY A 51 -9.02 15.22 10.28
C GLY A 51 -8.40 16.57 10.67
N SER A 52 -7.10 16.75 10.40
CA SER A 52 -6.32 17.94 10.77
C SER A 52 -5.27 18.27 9.70
N ASP A 53 -5.03 19.56 9.49
CA ASP A 53 -3.94 20.10 8.67
C ASP A 53 -2.60 20.19 9.43
N GLY A 54 -2.60 20.01 10.75
CA GLY A 54 -1.42 20.04 11.62
C GLY A 54 -0.73 18.68 11.85
N GLY A 55 -0.94 17.69 10.98
CA GLY A 55 -0.49 16.32 11.23
C GLY A 55 1.04 16.12 11.20
N ALA A 56 1.54 15.14 11.95
CA ALA A 56 2.95 14.81 12.13
C ALA A 56 3.71 14.48 10.83
N CYS A 57 2.99 14.09 9.76
CA CYS A 57 3.60 13.84 8.46
C CYS A 57 3.79 15.10 7.58
N GLY A 58 3.36 16.27 8.05
CA GLY A 58 3.57 17.55 7.35
C GLY A 58 2.72 17.75 6.10
N TYR A 59 1.58 17.07 6.00
CA TYR A 59 0.69 17.15 4.83
C TYR A 59 -0.07 18.49 4.74
N GLY A 60 -0.22 19.25 5.84
CA GLY A 60 -0.85 20.57 5.78
C GLY A 60 -2.30 20.53 5.30
N THR A 61 -2.73 21.57 4.59
CA THR A 61 -4.08 21.69 3.99
C THR A 61 -4.37 20.67 2.89
N LEU A 62 -3.41 19.80 2.55
CA LEU A 62 -3.56 18.83 1.47
C LEU A 62 -4.45 17.66 1.88
N VAL A 63 -4.75 17.51 3.17
CA VAL A 63 -5.68 16.48 3.67
C VAL A 63 -7.10 16.61 3.10
N ASP A 64 -7.53 17.82 2.70
CA ASP A 64 -8.84 18.06 2.05
C ASP A 64 -8.80 18.00 0.51
N VAL A 65 -7.61 18.04 -0.10
CA VAL A 65 -7.51 18.07 -1.56
C VAL A 65 -7.29 16.67 -2.13
N LYS A 66 -7.65 16.49 -3.40
CA LYS A 66 -7.36 15.22 -4.08
C LYS A 66 -5.85 15.00 -4.18
N PRO A 67 -5.39 13.74 -4.00
CA PRO A 67 -6.20 12.51 -3.85
C PRO A 67 -6.58 12.11 -2.42
N LEU A 68 -6.06 12.81 -1.40
CA LEU A 68 -6.34 12.52 0.00
C LEU A 68 -7.83 12.74 0.29
N HIS A 69 -8.33 13.95 0.08
CA HIS A 69 -9.76 14.32 0.10
C HIS A 69 -10.53 13.63 1.24
N ALA A 70 -10.08 13.92 2.47
CA ALA A 70 -10.59 13.34 3.71
C ALA A 70 -10.53 11.81 3.79
N ARG A 71 -9.57 11.16 3.10
CA ARG A 71 -9.23 9.74 3.24
C ARG A 71 -8.01 9.55 4.13
N VAL A 72 -7.92 10.36 5.18
CA VAL A 72 -6.74 10.43 6.03
C VAL A 72 -7.02 9.93 7.43
N GLY A 73 -5.95 9.67 8.18
CA GLY A 73 -6.01 9.34 9.58
C GLY A 73 -4.63 9.31 10.22
N ALA A 74 -4.62 9.31 11.54
CA ALA A 74 -3.46 9.08 12.36
C ALA A 74 -3.36 7.60 12.75
N VAL A 75 -2.15 7.15 13.08
CA VAL A 75 -1.92 5.82 13.65
C VAL A 75 -1.02 5.90 14.87
N ASN A 76 -1.13 4.90 15.74
CA ASN A 76 -0.23 4.77 16.87
C ASN A 76 1.21 4.45 16.43
N PRO A 77 2.20 4.52 17.36
CA PRO A 77 3.62 4.30 17.04
C PRO A 77 3.94 2.97 16.32
N ILE A 78 3.12 1.93 16.50
CA ILE A 78 3.27 0.62 15.83
C ILE A 78 3.28 0.77 14.31
N LEU A 79 2.38 1.59 13.75
CA LEU A 79 2.31 1.83 12.31
C LEU A 79 2.93 3.16 11.88
N PHE A 80 3.02 4.15 12.79
CA PHE A 80 3.64 5.43 12.48
C PHE A 80 5.15 5.30 12.32
N LYS A 81 5.81 4.45 13.13
CA LYS A 81 7.23 4.11 13.03
C LYS A 81 8.14 5.35 12.87
N ASN A 82 7.99 6.32 13.78
CA ASN A 82 8.78 7.56 13.74
C ASN A 82 8.73 8.30 12.39
N GLY A 83 7.60 8.21 11.67
CA GLY A 83 7.39 8.88 10.39
C GLY A 83 7.53 7.98 9.16
N GLU A 84 8.13 6.78 9.26
CA GLU A 84 8.18 5.81 8.15
C GLU A 84 6.76 5.37 7.71
N GLY A 85 5.78 5.48 8.61
CA GLY A 85 4.38 5.20 8.30
C GLY A 85 3.68 6.27 7.45
N CYS A 86 4.28 7.45 7.27
CA CYS A 86 3.66 8.55 6.54
C CYS A 86 3.43 8.21 5.06
N GLY A 87 2.25 8.54 4.54
CA GLY A 87 1.83 8.18 3.17
C GLY A 87 1.41 6.72 3.00
N ALA A 88 1.64 5.84 3.99
CA ALA A 88 1.19 4.46 3.91
C ALA A 88 -0.34 4.38 3.77
N CYS A 89 -0.81 3.48 2.91
CA CYS A 89 -2.23 3.31 2.66
C CYS A 89 -2.73 1.96 3.20
N TYR A 90 -3.80 2.00 3.97
CA TYR A 90 -4.45 0.82 4.51
C TYR A 90 -5.89 0.71 4.03
N LYS A 91 -6.35 -0.52 3.86
CA LYS A 91 -7.78 -0.84 3.80
C LYS A 91 -8.23 -1.18 5.22
N VAL A 92 -9.22 -0.45 5.73
CA VAL A 92 -9.81 -0.66 7.05
C VAL A 92 -11.26 -1.11 6.89
N ARG A 93 -11.68 -2.11 7.67
CA ARG A 93 -13.04 -2.66 7.64
C ARG A 93 -13.56 -2.84 9.06
N CYS A 94 -14.74 -2.29 9.33
CA CYS A 94 -15.43 -2.52 10.61
C CYS A 94 -16.09 -3.91 10.65
N LEU A 95 -16.21 -4.47 11.86
CA LEU A 95 -16.69 -5.83 12.10
C LEU A 95 -18.15 -5.94 12.59
N ASP A 96 -18.75 -4.86 13.11
CA ASP A 96 -20.11 -4.94 13.64
C ASP A 96 -21.15 -5.04 12.51
N LYS A 97 -21.77 -6.21 12.38
CA LYS A 97 -22.75 -6.52 11.33
C LYS A 97 -24.05 -5.70 11.40
N SER A 98 -24.38 -5.12 12.55
CA SER A 98 -25.60 -4.31 12.74
C SER A 98 -25.52 -2.93 12.10
N ILE A 99 -24.30 -2.39 11.95
CA ILE A 99 -24.09 -0.99 11.56
C ILE A 99 -23.02 -0.81 10.49
N CYS A 100 -22.08 -1.74 10.36
CA CYS A 100 -20.94 -1.59 9.48
C CYS A 100 -21.22 -2.09 8.08
N SER A 101 -20.73 -1.32 7.10
CA SER A 101 -20.75 -1.75 5.72
C SER A 101 -19.82 -2.94 5.52
N ARG A 102 -20.11 -3.75 4.50
CA ARG A 102 -19.21 -4.84 4.09
C ARG A 102 -17.95 -4.34 3.37
N ARG A 103 -17.89 -3.05 3.03
CA ARG A 103 -16.82 -2.46 2.22
C ARG A 103 -15.66 -2.04 3.12
N ALA A 104 -14.44 -2.20 2.61
CA ALA A 104 -13.27 -1.63 3.24
C ALA A 104 -13.01 -0.22 2.69
N VAL A 105 -12.68 0.70 3.58
CA VAL A 105 -12.35 2.09 3.24
C VAL A 105 -10.83 2.23 3.16
N THR A 106 -10.35 3.00 2.18
CA THR A 106 -8.92 3.38 2.16
C THR A 106 -8.68 4.51 3.14
N VAL A 107 -7.64 4.38 3.95
CA VAL A 107 -7.04 5.46 4.74
C VAL A 107 -5.58 5.63 4.34
N ILE A 108 -5.14 6.87 4.23
CA ILE A 108 -3.77 7.31 4.00
C ILE A 108 -3.27 7.90 5.32
N ILE A 109 -2.10 7.46 5.79
CA ILE A 109 -1.57 7.93 7.05
C ILE A 109 -0.90 9.29 6.85
N THR A 110 -1.39 10.30 7.56
CA THR A 110 -0.90 11.68 7.47
C THR A 110 -0.52 12.25 8.83
N ASP A 111 -0.66 11.47 9.90
CA ASP A 111 -0.48 11.94 11.26
C ASP A 111 -0.10 10.80 12.22
N GLU A 112 0.36 11.16 13.40
CA GLU A 112 0.62 10.26 14.52
C GLU A 112 -0.45 10.43 15.59
N CYS A 113 -0.85 9.33 16.23
CA CYS A 113 -1.63 9.36 17.46
C CYS A 113 -0.80 8.78 18.62
N PRO A 114 0.01 9.60 19.32
CA PRO A 114 0.85 9.12 20.42
C PRO A 114 0.03 8.62 21.63
N GLY A 115 -1.16 9.20 21.83
CA GLY A 115 -2.10 8.85 22.90
C GLY A 115 -2.96 7.62 22.62
N CYS A 116 -2.90 7.08 21.41
CA CYS A 116 -3.62 5.87 21.04
C CYS A 116 -3.03 4.63 21.73
N SER A 117 -3.78 3.51 21.68
CA SER A 117 -3.38 2.23 22.31
C SER A 117 -1.94 1.85 21.97
N LYS A 118 -1.15 1.49 22.99
CA LYS A 118 0.23 0.99 22.81
C LYS A 118 0.30 -0.52 22.60
N THR A 119 -0.77 -1.24 22.93
CA THR A 119 -0.80 -2.71 22.95
C THR A 119 -1.50 -3.33 21.74
N SER A 120 -2.30 -2.54 21.02
CA SER A 120 -2.99 -2.94 19.80
C SER A 120 -2.78 -1.91 18.70
N THR A 121 -2.69 -2.33 17.44
CA THR A 121 -2.74 -1.41 16.31
C THR A 121 -3.98 -0.53 16.39
N HIS A 122 -3.80 0.78 16.26
CA HIS A 122 -4.87 1.76 16.47
C HIS A 122 -4.86 2.77 15.32
N PHE A 123 -6.02 2.93 14.67
CA PHE A 123 -6.27 3.97 13.68
C PHE A 123 -7.15 5.08 14.27
N ASP A 124 -6.66 6.30 14.35
CA ASP A 124 -7.49 7.45 14.69
C ASP A 124 -7.89 8.16 13.39
N LEU A 125 -9.07 7.82 12.89
CA LEU A 125 -9.49 8.14 11.52
C LEU A 125 -10.06 9.55 11.42
N SER A 126 -9.96 10.19 10.25
CA SER A 126 -10.80 11.36 9.98
C SER A 126 -12.29 11.00 10.10
N GLY A 127 -13.13 11.94 10.55
CA GLY A 127 -14.57 11.72 10.70
C GLY A 127 -15.23 11.22 9.41
N ALA A 128 -14.78 11.68 8.24
CA ALA A 128 -15.24 11.18 6.95
C ALA A 128 -14.91 9.69 6.71
N VAL A 129 -13.68 9.24 7.01
CA VAL A 129 -13.30 7.82 6.86
C VAL A 129 -14.07 6.95 7.84
N PHE A 130 -14.16 7.37 9.10
CA PHE A 130 -14.88 6.62 10.13
C PHE A 130 -16.36 6.47 9.76
N GLY A 131 -17.01 7.55 9.32
CA GLY A 131 -18.39 7.53 8.86
C GLY A 131 -18.62 6.62 7.64
N ARG A 132 -17.65 6.51 6.73
CA ARG A 132 -17.71 5.61 5.55
C ARG A 132 -17.62 4.12 5.91
N LEU A 133 -17.24 3.77 7.15
CA LEU A 133 -17.29 2.38 7.61
C LEU A 133 -18.72 1.91 7.87
N ALA A 134 -19.68 2.82 8.09
CA ALA A 134 -21.07 2.51 8.35
C ALA A 134 -21.85 2.17 7.08
N ILE A 135 -22.98 1.48 7.23
CA ILE A 135 -24.02 1.43 6.20
C ILE A 135 -24.62 2.84 5.98
N ALA A 136 -25.30 3.03 4.84
CA ALA A 136 -25.90 4.31 4.52
C ALA A 136 -26.89 4.75 5.61
N GLY A 137 -26.81 6.02 6.03
CA GLY A 137 -27.62 6.58 7.12
C GLY A 137 -27.03 6.41 8.52
N GLU A 138 -26.11 5.47 8.74
CA GLU A 138 -25.64 5.09 10.07
C GLU A 138 -24.27 5.70 10.47
N SER A 139 -23.78 6.70 9.73
CA SER A 139 -22.46 7.30 9.99
C SER A 139 -22.40 8.02 11.34
N GLY A 140 -23.47 8.70 11.76
CA GLY A 140 -23.57 9.35 13.06
C GLY A 140 -23.61 8.36 14.21
N PRO A 141 -24.55 7.40 14.21
CA PRO A 141 -24.60 6.33 15.22
C PRO A 141 -23.30 5.54 15.34
N LEU A 142 -22.59 5.27 14.23
CA LEU A 142 -21.28 4.62 14.30
C LEU A 142 -20.25 5.52 15.01
N ARG A 143 -20.14 6.80 14.62
CA ARG A 143 -19.23 7.78 15.27
C ARG A 143 -19.47 7.91 16.76
N ASN A 144 -20.73 7.82 17.21
CA ASN A 144 -21.10 7.90 18.63
C ASN A 144 -20.62 6.71 19.46
N ARG A 145 -20.16 5.62 18.84
CA ARG A 145 -19.51 4.52 19.56
C ARG A 145 -18.10 4.85 20.03
N GLY A 146 -17.48 5.90 19.48
CA GLY A 146 -16.12 6.31 19.79
C GLY A 146 -15.09 5.31 19.28
N LEU A 147 -14.81 4.27 20.06
CA LEU A 147 -13.83 3.22 19.74
C LEU A 147 -14.55 1.96 19.23
N ILE A 148 -14.13 1.46 18.08
CA ILE A 148 -14.69 0.24 17.47
C ILE A 148 -13.60 -0.77 17.09
N PRO A 149 -13.88 -2.09 17.16
CA PRO A 149 -13.00 -3.10 16.60
C PRO A 149 -13.05 -3.06 15.06
N VAL A 150 -11.88 -3.07 14.44
CA VAL A 150 -11.71 -3.12 12.99
C VAL A 150 -10.72 -4.20 12.61
N ILE A 151 -10.69 -4.52 11.33
CA ILE A 151 -9.57 -5.22 10.73
C ILE A 151 -8.97 -4.34 9.64
N TYR A 152 -7.67 -4.48 9.44
CA TYR A 152 -6.97 -3.75 8.41
C TYR A 152 -6.07 -4.66 7.59
N ARG A 153 -5.71 -4.20 6.41
CA ARG A 153 -4.61 -4.75 5.63
C ARG A 153 -3.96 -3.62 4.85
N ARG A 154 -2.70 -3.77 4.52
CA ARG A 154 -1.99 -2.81 3.66
C ARG A 154 -2.57 -2.84 2.23
N GLY A 155 -2.45 -1.72 1.52
CA GLY A 155 -2.75 -1.66 0.08
C GLY A 155 -1.92 -2.69 -0.69
N LYS A 156 -2.51 -3.33 -1.70
CA LYS A 156 -1.87 -4.48 -2.37
C LYS A 156 -0.86 -4.09 -3.45
N ASN A 157 -1.06 -2.99 -4.14
CA ASN A 157 -0.21 -2.58 -5.27
C ASN A 157 -0.02 -1.08 -5.24
N ILE A 158 1.18 -0.62 -5.60
CA ILE A 158 1.49 0.79 -5.78
C ILE A 158 0.59 1.36 -6.87
N ALA A 159 -0.01 2.52 -6.63
CA ALA A 159 -0.76 3.27 -7.62
C ALA A 159 -0.25 4.69 -7.74
N PHE A 160 -0.56 5.31 -8.87
CA PHE A 160 -0.10 6.65 -9.21
C PHE A 160 -1.33 7.50 -9.51
N HIS A 161 -1.62 8.45 -8.63
CA HIS A 161 -2.67 9.44 -8.84
C HIS A 161 -2.10 10.63 -9.61
N VAL A 162 -2.71 10.96 -10.74
CA VAL A 162 -2.39 12.19 -11.48
C VAL A 162 -3.08 13.36 -10.79
N ASN A 163 -2.32 14.30 -10.26
CA ASN A 163 -2.88 15.45 -9.57
C ASN A 163 -3.61 16.38 -10.53
N GLU A 164 -4.60 17.09 -9.98
CA GLU A 164 -5.28 18.19 -10.68
C GLU A 164 -4.29 19.23 -11.20
N GLY A 165 -4.57 19.80 -12.38
CA GLY A 165 -3.68 20.75 -13.04
C GLY A 165 -2.56 20.13 -13.87
N SER A 166 -2.37 18.81 -13.84
CA SER A 166 -1.41 18.12 -14.73
C SER A 166 -1.74 18.35 -16.21
N THR A 167 -0.72 18.58 -17.02
CA THR A 167 -0.76 18.80 -18.47
C THR A 167 0.40 18.06 -19.15
N ASP A 168 0.45 18.07 -20.48
CA ASP A 168 1.58 17.52 -21.24
C ASP A 168 2.90 18.28 -21.02
N PHE A 169 2.90 19.45 -20.37
CA PHE A 169 4.12 20.23 -20.08
C PHE A 169 4.49 20.25 -18.59
N TRP A 170 3.60 19.73 -17.73
CA TRP A 170 3.77 19.66 -16.29
C TRP A 170 2.97 18.47 -15.75
N LEU A 171 3.66 17.43 -15.29
CA LEU A 171 3.01 16.23 -14.75
C LEU A 171 3.31 16.10 -13.26
N SER A 172 2.28 15.97 -12.43
CA SER A 172 2.41 15.73 -10.99
C SER A 172 1.68 14.45 -10.59
N LEU A 173 2.40 13.59 -9.86
CA LEU A 173 1.96 12.26 -9.46
C LEU A 173 2.07 12.10 -7.94
N LEU A 174 0.98 11.70 -7.29
CA LEU A 174 1.03 11.15 -5.93
C LEU A 174 1.18 9.63 -6.02
N VAL A 175 2.15 9.08 -5.29
CA VAL A 175 2.27 7.63 -5.10
C VAL A 175 1.35 7.18 -3.96
N GLU A 176 0.46 6.24 -4.27
CA GLU A 176 -0.47 5.61 -3.33
C GLU A 176 -0.11 4.13 -3.14
N PHE A 177 -0.51 3.53 -2.02
CA PHE A 177 -0.54 2.07 -1.81
C PHE A 177 0.81 1.34 -1.86
N GLU A 178 1.84 1.89 -1.22
CA GLU A 178 3.11 1.19 -1.05
C GLU A 178 3.03 0.12 0.06
N ASP A 179 3.36 -1.13 -0.31
CA ASP A 179 3.73 -2.17 0.64
C ASP A 179 5.25 -2.09 0.84
N GLY A 180 5.71 -1.82 2.07
CA GLY A 180 7.11 -1.48 2.34
C GLY A 180 7.30 -0.22 3.18
N GLU A 181 8.53 0.30 3.19
CA GLU A 181 9.02 1.36 4.08
C GLU A 181 8.41 2.76 3.82
N GLY A 182 7.56 2.94 2.81
CA GLY A 182 6.82 4.20 2.58
C GLY A 182 7.74 5.41 2.33
N ASP A 183 9.00 5.13 2.05
CA ASP A 183 10.14 6.02 2.13
C ASP A 183 10.74 6.23 0.73
N ILE A 184 9.92 6.59 -0.26
CA ILE A 184 10.42 6.81 -1.61
C ILE A 184 11.50 7.91 -1.58
N GLY A 185 12.75 7.54 -1.87
CA GLY A 185 13.89 8.46 -1.94
C GLY A 185 14.04 9.10 -3.31
N SER A 186 13.60 8.44 -4.39
CA SER A 186 13.56 9.04 -5.72
C SER A 186 12.50 8.42 -6.62
N MET A 187 12.00 9.23 -7.57
CA MET A 187 11.04 8.83 -8.59
C MET A 187 11.50 9.28 -9.97
N HIS A 188 11.37 8.39 -10.96
CA HIS A 188 11.69 8.68 -12.36
C HIS A 188 10.57 8.24 -13.28
N ILE A 189 10.42 8.92 -14.41
CA ILE A 189 9.52 8.52 -15.49
C ILE A 189 10.30 8.18 -16.76
N ARG A 190 9.75 7.28 -17.57
CA ARG A 190 10.24 7.01 -18.93
C ARG A 190 9.07 7.05 -19.89
N GLN A 191 9.21 7.89 -20.91
CA GLN A 191 8.21 8.10 -21.95
C GLN A 191 8.14 6.92 -22.93
N ALA A 192 7.06 6.86 -23.69
CA ALA A 192 6.87 5.82 -24.71
C ALA A 192 8.03 5.81 -25.72
N GLY A 193 8.67 4.66 -25.88
CA GLY A 193 9.80 4.49 -26.81
C GLY A 193 11.12 5.13 -26.37
N ALA A 194 11.15 5.85 -25.24
CA ALA A 194 12.38 6.41 -24.71
C ALA A 194 13.22 5.33 -23.98
N ARG A 195 14.54 5.49 -24.02
CA ARG A 195 15.49 4.66 -23.24
C ARG A 195 15.86 5.31 -21.91
N GLU A 196 15.84 6.63 -21.86
CA GLU A 196 16.28 7.40 -20.70
C GLU A 196 15.17 7.54 -19.65
N TRP A 197 15.59 7.49 -18.39
CA TRP A 197 14.75 7.81 -17.24
C TRP A 197 14.92 9.29 -16.90
N LEU A 198 13.82 10.03 -16.86
CA LEU A 198 13.78 11.41 -16.43
C LEU A 198 13.45 11.45 -14.94
N GLU A 199 14.30 12.08 -14.15
CA GLU A 199 14.06 12.28 -12.73
C GLU A 199 12.88 13.24 -12.51
N MET A 200 11.98 12.86 -11.59
CA MET A 200 10.93 13.75 -11.09
C MET A 200 11.42 14.44 -9.82
N LYS A 201 11.11 15.73 -9.69
CA LYS A 201 11.38 16.50 -8.49
C LYS A 201 10.42 16.09 -7.38
N HIS A 202 10.96 15.78 -6.21
CA HIS A 202 10.16 15.68 -4.99
C HIS A 202 9.56 17.05 -4.68
N VAL A 203 8.27 17.09 -4.37
CA VAL A 203 7.60 18.34 -3.98
C VAL A 203 7.39 18.33 -2.47
N TRP A 204 6.69 17.31 -1.97
CA TRP A 204 6.36 17.09 -0.55
C TRP A 204 5.70 15.72 -0.39
N GLY A 205 5.79 15.08 0.79
CA GLY A 205 5.14 13.78 1.06
C GLY A 205 5.43 12.72 -0.02
N ALA A 206 4.40 12.04 -0.53
CA ALA A 206 4.51 11.09 -1.65
C ALA A 206 4.28 11.75 -3.03
N ASN A 207 4.41 13.08 -3.14
CA ASN A 207 4.12 13.84 -4.35
C ASN A 207 5.38 14.24 -5.11
N TRP A 208 5.37 13.96 -6.42
CA TRP A 208 6.49 14.16 -7.33
C TRP A 208 6.00 14.91 -8.56
N CYS A 209 6.83 15.79 -9.13
CA CYS A 209 6.49 16.49 -10.37
C CYS A 209 7.65 16.52 -11.36
N ILE A 210 7.30 16.69 -12.64
CA ILE A 210 8.27 16.97 -13.68
C ILE A 210 7.74 18.10 -14.55
N ILE A 211 8.62 19.05 -14.83
CA ILE A 211 8.40 20.13 -15.78
C ILE A 211 9.21 19.81 -17.01
N GLY A 212 8.54 19.76 -18.15
CA GLY A 212 9.13 19.35 -19.40
C GLY A 212 8.00 18.95 -20.33
N GLY A 213 8.18 19.12 -21.63
CA GLY A 213 7.14 18.69 -22.55
C GLY A 213 7.36 19.09 -24.00
N PRO A 214 6.47 18.61 -24.89
CA PRO A 214 5.29 17.80 -24.56
C PRO A 214 5.67 16.35 -24.15
N LEU A 215 5.21 15.92 -22.97
CA LEU A 215 5.42 14.59 -22.41
C LEU A 215 4.50 13.60 -23.12
N LYS A 216 5.08 12.50 -23.62
CA LYS A 216 4.36 11.51 -24.43
C LYS A 216 4.23 10.19 -23.67
N GLY A 217 3.01 9.93 -23.20
CA GLY A 217 2.66 8.64 -22.61
C GLY A 217 2.60 7.49 -23.64
N PRO A 218 2.47 6.23 -23.18
CA PRO A 218 2.43 5.82 -21.77
C PRO A 218 3.74 6.12 -21.02
N PHE A 219 3.63 6.32 -19.71
CA PHE A 219 4.77 6.51 -18.82
C PHE A 219 5.03 5.24 -18.02
N SER A 220 6.25 4.74 -18.12
CA SER A 220 6.82 3.82 -17.13
C SER A 220 7.32 4.64 -15.94
N ILE A 221 7.13 4.13 -14.71
CA ILE A 221 7.56 4.81 -13.48
C ILE A 221 8.56 3.92 -12.74
N LYS A 222 9.65 4.51 -12.24
CA LYS A 222 10.65 3.85 -11.41
C LYS A 222 10.73 4.54 -10.06
N LEU A 223 10.58 3.77 -8.99
CA LEU A 223 10.67 4.23 -7.60
C LEU A 223 11.88 3.59 -6.94
N THR A 224 12.58 4.33 -6.08
CA THR A 224 13.66 3.79 -5.25
C THR A 224 13.43 4.19 -3.79
N THR A 225 13.49 3.23 -2.87
CA THR A 225 13.37 3.47 -1.42
C THR A 225 14.62 4.19 -0.89
N LEU A 226 14.45 5.05 0.11
CA LEU A 226 15.51 5.86 0.72
C LEU A 226 16.39 5.04 1.66
N SER A 227 15.76 4.22 2.50
CA SER A 227 16.36 3.32 3.51
C SER A 227 17.22 2.22 2.91
N ALA A 228 16.64 1.42 2.03
CA ALA A 228 17.19 0.17 1.54
C ALA A 228 17.73 0.27 0.10
N GLY A 229 17.56 1.42 -0.57
CA GLY A 229 17.96 1.62 -1.96
C GLY A 229 17.29 0.65 -2.95
N LYS A 230 16.14 0.05 -2.58
CA LYS A 230 15.44 -0.93 -3.42
C LYS A 230 14.71 -0.21 -4.54
N THR A 231 14.86 -0.69 -5.76
CA THR A 231 14.20 -0.11 -6.94
C THR A 231 13.06 -0.99 -7.45
N LEU A 232 11.96 -0.35 -7.83
CA LEU A 232 10.80 -0.97 -8.49
C LEU A 232 10.44 -0.19 -9.74
N SER A 233 10.15 -0.87 -10.84
CA SER A 233 9.76 -0.24 -12.12
C SER A 233 8.41 -0.75 -12.61
N ALA A 234 7.40 0.12 -12.63
CA ALA A 234 6.09 -0.11 -13.20
C ALA A 234 6.05 0.33 -14.66
N THR A 235 6.11 -0.64 -15.58
CA THR A 235 6.10 -0.39 -17.02
C THR A 235 4.74 0.10 -17.50
N ASP A 236 4.74 1.19 -18.26
CA ASP A 236 3.59 1.78 -18.96
C ASP A 236 2.32 1.91 -18.10
N VAL A 237 2.51 2.19 -16.81
CA VAL A 237 1.45 2.19 -15.79
C VAL A 237 0.50 3.38 -15.95
N VAL A 238 1.01 4.54 -16.36
CA VAL A 238 0.18 5.70 -16.73
C VAL A 238 -0.03 5.66 -18.24
N PRO A 239 -1.26 5.45 -18.74
CA PRO A 239 -1.52 5.22 -20.16
C PRO A 239 -1.36 6.50 -20.99
N ARG A 240 -1.36 6.38 -22.32
CA ARG A 240 -1.26 7.54 -23.22
C ARG A 240 -2.37 8.57 -23.01
N ASN A 241 -3.61 8.11 -22.79
CA ASN A 241 -4.80 8.93 -22.56
C ASN A 241 -5.03 9.18 -21.07
N TRP A 242 -3.96 9.45 -20.33
CA TRP A 242 -4.06 9.74 -18.91
C TRP A 242 -4.87 11.04 -18.68
N ALA A 243 -5.50 11.14 -17.51
CA ALA A 243 -6.31 12.31 -17.16
C ALA A 243 -5.97 12.80 -15.74
N PRO A 244 -5.99 14.12 -15.50
CA PRO A 244 -5.94 14.65 -14.14
C PRO A 244 -7.05 14.04 -13.27
N LYS A 245 -6.76 13.84 -11.98
CA LYS A 245 -7.61 13.20 -10.96
C LYS A 245 -7.81 11.69 -11.14
N ALA A 246 -7.19 11.06 -12.14
CA ALA A 246 -7.23 9.61 -12.31
C ALA A 246 -6.13 8.92 -11.52
N THR A 247 -6.42 7.72 -11.01
CA THR A 247 -5.45 6.84 -10.35
C THR A 247 -5.16 5.63 -11.22
N TYR A 248 -3.88 5.33 -11.44
CA TYR A 248 -3.41 4.19 -12.22
C TYR A 248 -2.64 3.22 -11.31
N SER A 249 -3.21 2.05 -11.06
CA SER A 249 -2.58 1.03 -10.20
C SER A 249 -1.64 0.15 -11.00
N SER A 250 -0.43 -0.04 -10.48
CA SER A 250 0.46 -1.11 -10.93
C SER A 250 -0.05 -2.47 -10.42
N ARG A 251 0.57 -3.56 -10.90
CA ARG A 251 0.45 -4.90 -10.30
C ARG A 251 1.68 -5.24 -9.44
N LEU A 252 2.47 -4.23 -9.12
CA LEU A 252 3.77 -4.37 -8.46
C LEU A 252 3.70 -3.82 -7.05
N ASN A 253 4.59 -4.34 -6.19
CA ASN A 253 4.83 -3.78 -4.88
C ASN A 253 6.25 -4.09 -4.39
N PHE A 254 6.76 -3.32 -3.42
CA PHE A 254 8.02 -3.71 -2.76
C PHE A 254 7.75 -4.95 -1.89
N SER A 255 8.67 -5.92 -1.94
CA SER A 255 8.57 -7.08 -1.05
C SER A 255 9.01 -6.66 0.36
N PRO A 256 8.29 -7.07 1.42
CA PRO A 256 8.74 -6.83 2.79
C PRO A 256 10.16 -7.37 2.97
N VAL A 257 11.01 -6.61 3.66
CA VAL A 257 12.28 -7.15 4.18
C VAL A 257 11.90 -8.15 5.27
N LEU A 258 12.33 -9.41 5.11
CA LEU A 258 12.22 -10.44 6.14
C LEU A 258 13.21 -10.17 7.28
#